data_AF-A0A2G9MX79-F1
#
_entry.id   AF-A0A2G9MX79-F1
#
_cell.length_a   1.000
_cell.length_b   1.000
_cell.length_c   1.000
_cell.angle_alpha   90.00
_cell.angle_beta   90.00
_cell.angle_gamma   90.00
#
_symmetry.space_group_name_H-M   'P 1'
#
loop_
_entity.id
_entity.type
_entity.pdbx_description
1 polymer ?
#
loop_
_entity_poly.entity_id
_entity_poly.type
_entity_poly.pdbx_seq_one_letter_code
_entity_poly.pdbx_strand_id
1 'polypeptide(L)'
;MSFDPYDWSKTKLDEFIKKIAKIKDDKLITSPGDIWSIKKFFVLDYCIGGFVPIFRNHFKNWYYVDTHCGTALIGFKEKELCDERFPGSPLVSAFKAKDYHFSKYFFSDSEQKTTDALKKRLDILKSEIPNCSYDLVTRDFSKTVEFV
;
A
#
# COMPACT_ATOMS: atom_id res chain seq x y z
N MET A 1 14.06 -25.52 9.21
CA MET A 1 13.21 -24.82 10.21
C MET A 1 11.78 -24.91 9.72
N SER A 2 10.84 -25.28 10.60
CA SER A 2 9.41 -25.19 10.28
C SER A 2 9.00 -23.73 10.14
N PHE A 3 8.20 -23.41 9.14
CA PHE A 3 7.59 -22.09 9.00
C PHE A 3 6.65 -21.83 10.18
N ASP A 4 6.92 -20.80 10.98
CA ASP A 4 6.00 -20.27 11.98
C ASP A 4 5.28 -19.03 11.41
N PRO A 5 3.96 -19.07 11.19
CA PRO A 5 3.19 -17.93 10.71
C PRO A 5 3.32 -16.68 11.61
N TYR A 6 3.51 -16.86 12.92
CA TYR A 6 3.66 -15.76 13.87
C TYR A 6 4.99 -15.03 13.65
N ASP A 7 6.11 -15.77 13.61
CA ASP A 7 7.43 -15.20 13.38
C ASP A 7 7.53 -14.53 12.00
N TRP A 8 6.93 -15.14 10.97
CA TRP A 8 6.82 -14.54 9.64
C TRP A 8 6.05 -13.21 9.70
N SER A 9 4.90 -13.18 10.37
CA SER A 9 4.07 -11.98 10.48
C SER A 9 4.79 -10.86 11.24
N LYS A 10 5.47 -11.20 12.34
CA LYS A 10 6.26 -10.25 13.12
C LYS A 10 7.42 -9.66 12.31
N THR A 11 8.15 -10.51 11.60
CA THR A 11 9.24 -10.06 10.70
C THR A 11 8.70 -9.12 9.63
N LYS A 12 7.57 -9.44 9.01
CA LYS A 12 6.93 -8.59 7.99
C LYS A 12 6.44 -7.26 8.57
N LEU A 13 5.88 -7.28 9.77
CA LEU A 13 5.47 -6.07 10.48
C LEU A 13 6.67 -5.12 10.65
N ASP A 14 7.78 -5.64 11.19
CA ASP A 14 8.99 -4.86 11.45
C ASP A 14 9.59 -4.31 10.16
N GLU A 15 9.62 -5.10 9.08
CA GLU A 15 10.07 -4.64 7.76
C GLU A 15 9.23 -3.47 7.24
N PHE A 16 7.90 -3.58 7.34
CA PHE A 16 7.00 -2.53 6.88
C PHE A 16 7.12 -1.23 7.70
N ILE A 17 7.21 -1.34 9.02
CA ILE A 17 7.40 -0.19 9.91
C ILE A 17 8.74 0.50 9.60
N LYS A 18 9.82 -0.26 9.40
CA LYS A 18 11.13 0.31 9.04
C LYS A 18 11.09 1.08 7.72
N LYS A 19 10.39 0.56 6.71
CA LYS A 19 10.29 1.20 5.39
C LYS A 19 9.53 2.53 5.39
N ILE A 20 8.67 2.77 6.39
CA ILE A 20 7.91 4.03 6.50
C ILE A 20 8.55 5.04 7.46
N ALA A 21 9.73 4.76 8.02
CA ALA A 21 10.35 5.62 9.04
C ALA A 21 10.47 7.09 8.61
N LYS A 22 10.76 7.36 7.32
CA LYS A 22 10.88 8.72 6.76
C LYS A 22 9.56 9.51 6.71
N ILE A 23 8.42 8.83 6.75
CA ILE A 23 7.10 9.42 6.58
C ILE A 23 6.19 9.23 7.80
N LYS A 24 6.63 8.51 8.85
CA LYS A 24 5.84 8.22 10.05
C LYS A 24 5.27 9.50 10.69
N ASP A 25 6.08 10.56 10.75
CA ASP A 25 5.75 11.83 11.43
C ASP A 25 5.63 13.04 10.48
N ASP A 26 5.30 12.80 9.21
CA ASP A 26 5.24 13.83 8.15
C ASP A 26 4.15 14.91 8.31
N LYS A 27 3.35 14.83 9.38
CA LYS A 27 2.23 15.72 9.73
C LYS A 27 1.12 15.77 8.67
N LEU A 28 1.13 14.90 7.68
CA LEU A 28 0.03 14.74 6.73
C LEU A 28 -1.07 13.86 7.34
N ILE A 29 -2.28 14.01 6.82
CA ILE A 29 -3.41 13.17 7.24
C ILE A 29 -3.09 11.68 7.04
N THR A 30 -3.67 10.85 7.91
CA THR A 30 -3.59 9.39 7.80
C THR A 30 -4.96 8.82 7.49
N SER A 31 -4.97 7.65 6.86
CA SER A 31 -6.20 6.89 6.68
C SER A 31 -6.58 6.28 8.04
N PRO A 32 -7.87 6.31 8.41
CA PRO A 32 -8.31 5.64 9.62
C PRO A 32 -8.14 4.13 9.46
N GLY A 33 -7.62 3.49 10.49
CA GLY A 33 -7.58 2.03 10.59
C GLY A 33 -7.59 1.56 12.03
N ASP A 34 -7.41 0.27 12.17
CA ASP A 34 -7.37 -0.47 13.41
C ASP A 34 -6.31 -1.58 13.30
N ILE A 35 -6.07 -2.31 14.38
CA ILE A 35 -5.10 -3.40 14.38
C ILE A 35 -5.45 -4.50 13.36
N TRP A 36 -6.73 -4.66 13.02
CA TRP A 36 -7.18 -5.65 12.03
C TRP A 36 -6.82 -5.25 10.60
N SER A 37 -6.67 -3.96 10.35
CA SER A 37 -6.23 -3.43 9.06
C SER A 37 -4.87 -4.02 8.64
N ILE A 38 -3.97 -4.30 9.60
CA ILE A 38 -2.67 -4.95 9.35
C ILE A 38 -2.84 -6.30 8.62
N LYS A 39 -3.85 -7.09 9.00
CA LYS A 39 -4.11 -8.40 8.36
C LYS A 39 -4.43 -8.25 6.88
N LYS A 40 -5.22 -7.23 6.50
CA LYS A 40 -5.55 -6.94 5.10
C LYS A 40 -4.27 -6.74 4.27
N PHE A 41 -3.28 -6.04 4.83
CA PHE A 41 -2.02 -5.75 4.13
C PHE A 41 -1.07 -6.94 4.08
N PHE A 42 -1.08 -7.84 5.06
CA PHE A 42 -0.37 -9.11 4.95
C PHE A 42 -0.98 -10.02 3.89
N VAL A 43 -2.31 -10.08 3.80
CA VAL A 43 -2.99 -10.79 2.70
C VAL A 43 -2.61 -10.18 1.36
N LEU A 44 -2.64 -8.85 1.23
CA LEU A 44 -2.22 -8.16 0.01
C LEU A 44 -0.76 -8.48 -0.35
N ASP A 45 0.15 -8.39 0.63
CA ASP A 45 1.56 -8.73 0.45
C ASP A 45 1.70 -10.17 -0.08
N TYR A 46 1.04 -11.14 0.56
CA TYR A 46 1.04 -12.54 0.13
C TYR A 46 0.49 -12.70 -1.30
N CYS A 47 -0.66 -12.10 -1.61
CA CYS A 47 -1.29 -12.18 -2.92
C CYS A 47 -0.38 -11.63 -4.03
N ILE A 48 0.26 -10.48 -3.83
CA ILE A 48 1.18 -9.93 -4.84
C ILE A 48 2.34 -10.91 -5.08
N GLY A 49 2.90 -11.48 -4.02
CA GLY A 49 4.01 -12.44 -4.12
C GLY A 49 3.65 -13.72 -4.87
N GLY A 50 2.43 -14.23 -4.66
CA GLY A 50 1.97 -15.47 -5.32
C GLY A 50 1.46 -15.26 -6.75
N PHE A 51 0.71 -14.18 -7.01
CA PHE A 51 0.01 -14.01 -8.29
C PHE A 51 0.83 -13.28 -9.35
N VAL A 52 1.70 -12.32 -8.99
CA VAL A 52 2.51 -11.59 -9.98
C VAL A 52 3.39 -12.52 -10.83
N PRO A 53 4.07 -13.54 -10.28
CA PRO A 53 4.81 -14.52 -11.08
C PRO A 53 3.94 -15.26 -12.10
N ILE A 54 2.68 -15.56 -11.75
CA ILE A 54 1.73 -16.22 -12.65
C ILE A 54 1.36 -15.25 -13.79
N PHE A 55 0.97 -14.02 -13.46
CA PHE A 55 0.57 -13.03 -14.45
C PHE A 55 1.69 -12.72 -15.45
N ARG A 56 2.94 -12.63 -14.97
CA ARG A 56 4.14 -12.42 -15.80
C ARG A 56 4.31 -13.45 -16.92
N ASN A 57 3.85 -14.68 -16.72
CA ASN A 57 3.98 -15.76 -17.70
C ASN A 57 2.83 -15.78 -18.72
N HIS A 58 1.73 -15.08 -18.45
CA HIS A 58 0.50 -15.17 -19.27
C HIS A 58 0.11 -13.85 -19.93
N PHE A 59 0.55 -12.71 -19.41
CA PHE A 59 0.17 -11.39 -19.90
C PHE A 59 1.39 -10.57 -20.26
N LYS A 60 1.29 -9.79 -21.35
CA LYS A 60 2.33 -8.81 -21.73
C LYS A 60 2.39 -7.63 -20.77
N ASN A 61 1.23 -7.22 -20.24
CA ASN A 61 1.07 -6.14 -19.28
C ASN A 61 0.13 -6.59 -18.16
N TRP A 62 0.42 -6.21 -16.93
CA TRP A 62 -0.43 -6.43 -15.76
C TRP A 62 -0.36 -5.20 -14.85
N TYR A 63 -1.50 -4.83 -14.29
CA TYR A 63 -1.65 -3.55 -13.60
C TYR A 63 -2.04 -3.75 -12.14
N TYR A 64 -1.51 -2.91 -11.26
CA TYR A 64 -2.01 -2.80 -9.90
C TYR A 64 -3.05 -1.68 -9.87
N VAL A 65 -4.25 -1.98 -9.38
CA VAL A 65 -5.35 -1.02 -9.28
C VAL A 65 -5.83 -0.98 -7.84
N ASP A 66 -5.79 0.20 -7.22
CA ASP A 66 -6.29 0.43 -5.88
C ASP A 66 -7.25 1.61 -5.90
N THR A 67 -8.54 1.28 -5.83
CA THR A 67 -9.64 2.23 -6.06
C THR A 67 -9.98 3.07 -4.84
N HIS A 68 -9.45 2.69 -3.68
CA HIS A 68 -9.62 3.35 -2.39
C HIS A 68 -8.25 3.40 -1.70
N CYS A 69 -7.29 4.05 -2.39
CA CYS A 69 -5.88 3.96 -2.07
C CYS A 69 -5.53 4.59 -0.71
N GLY A 70 -6.37 5.49 -0.21
CA GLY A 70 -6.11 6.18 1.03
C GLY A 70 -4.85 7.05 0.95
N THR A 71 -4.35 7.44 2.11
CA THR A 71 -3.26 8.41 2.25
C THR A 71 -1.88 7.76 2.19
N ALA A 72 -1.77 6.47 1.83
CA ALA A 72 -0.58 5.62 1.98
C ALA A 72 -0.19 5.22 3.41
N LEU A 73 -0.58 5.94 4.46
CA LEU A 73 -0.36 5.54 5.85
C LEU A 73 -1.67 5.37 6.60
N ILE A 74 -1.66 4.44 7.54
CA ILE A 74 -2.75 4.16 8.45
C ILE A 74 -2.39 4.65 9.83
N GLY A 75 -3.31 5.39 10.44
CA GLY A 75 -3.32 5.69 11.86
C GLY A 75 -4.26 4.74 12.59
N PHE A 76 -3.87 4.35 13.80
CA PHE A 76 -4.66 3.45 14.65
C PHE A 76 -5.60 4.23 15.56
N LYS A 77 -6.80 3.69 15.78
CA LYS A 77 -7.80 4.27 16.70
C LYS A 77 -7.52 3.88 18.15
N GLU A 78 -6.85 2.76 18.36
CA GLU A 78 -6.46 2.23 19.65
C GLU A 78 -5.49 3.20 20.34
N LYS A 79 -5.79 3.54 21.61
CA LYS A 79 -5.05 4.56 22.35
C LYS A 79 -3.57 4.20 22.52
N GLU A 80 -3.29 2.91 22.65
CA GLU A 80 -1.95 2.35 22.81
C GLU A 80 -1.11 2.43 21.53
N LEU A 81 -1.76 2.65 20.38
CA LEU A 81 -1.14 2.67 19.05
C LEU A 81 -1.37 4.00 18.31
N CYS A 82 -1.92 5.02 18.97
CA CYS A 82 -2.35 6.26 18.31
C CYS A 82 -1.18 7.03 17.65
N ASP A 83 0.04 6.85 18.15
CA ASP A 83 1.28 7.41 17.59
C ASP A 83 1.96 6.48 16.58
N GLU A 84 1.48 5.23 16.46
CA GLU A 84 2.00 4.27 15.50
C GLU A 84 1.38 4.43 14.12
N ARG A 85 2.14 4.02 13.10
CA ARG A 85 1.72 4.09 11.70
C ARG A 85 2.01 2.78 11.01
N PHE A 86 1.21 2.47 10.00
CA PHE A 86 1.41 1.30 9.16
C PHE A 86 1.22 1.66 7.68
N PRO A 87 1.98 1.06 6.73
CA PRO A 87 1.74 1.31 5.32
C PRO A 87 0.38 0.77 4.89
N GLY A 88 -0.37 1.61 4.18
CA GLY A 88 -1.56 1.21 3.45
C GLY A 88 -1.21 0.46 2.15
N SER A 89 -2.24 0.02 1.43
CA SER A 89 -2.11 -0.80 0.22
C SER A 89 -1.25 -0.20 -0.90
N PRO A 90 -1.23 1.14 -1.14
CA PRO A 90 -0.32 1.72 -2.12
C PRO A 90 1.15 1.53 -1.77
N LEU A 91 1.52 1.69 -0.49
CA LEU A 91 2.91 1.50 -0.07
C LEU A 91 3.28 0.03 0.01
N VAL A 92 2.36 -0.83 0.47
CA VAL A 92 2.60 -2.29 0.48
C VAL A 92 2.92 -2.78 -0.92
N SER A 93 2.11 -2.39 -1.92
CA SER A 93 2.35 -2.76 -3.32
C SER A 93 3.61 -2.11 -3.91
N ALA A 94 3.92 -0.86 -3.57
CA ALA A 94 5.14 -0.17 -4.01
C ALA A 94 6.41 -0.79 -3.40
N PHE A 95 6.41 -1.13 -2.10
CA PHE A 95 7.54 -1.79 -1.44
C PHE A 95 7.81 -3.19 -1.98
N LYS A 96 6.77 -3.89 -2.43
CA LYS A 96 6.90 -5.21 -3.05
C LYS A 96 7.32 -5.16 -4.51
N ALA A 97 7.23 -3.99 -5.16
CA ALA A 97 7.56 -3.79 -6.56
C ALA A 97 9.00 -4.18 -6.90
N LYS A 98 9.92 -4.16 -5.91
CA LYS A 98 11.33 -4.54 -6.10
C LYS A 98 11.46 -5.95 -6.70
N ASP A 99 10.64 -6.88 -6.21
CA ASP A 99 10.65 -8.26 -6.66
C ASP A 99 9.44 -8.56 -7.57
N TYR A 100 8.32 -7.88 -7.30
CA TYR A 100 7.00 -8.13 -7.90
C TYR A 100 6.40 -6.87 -8.55
N HIS A 101 7.17 -6.15 -9.38
CA HIS A 101 6.68 -5.00 -10.14
C HIS A 101 5.48 -5.33 -11.04
N PHE A 102 4.55 -4.38 -11.09
CA PHE A 102 3.49 -4.27 -12.09
C PHE A 102 3.93 -3.36 -13.24
N SER A 103 3.28 -3.46 -14.41
CA SER A 103 3.55 -2.59 -15.55
C SER A 103 3.22 -1.13 -15.25
N LYS A 104 2.13 -0.90 -14.50
CA LYS A 104 1.71 0.42 -14.02
C LYS A 104 0.84 0.27 -12.77
N TYR A 105 0.89 1.28 -11.91
CA TYR A 105 0.12 1.37 -10.68
C TYR A 105 -0.92 2.49 -10.83
N PHE A 106 -2.17 2.16 -10.59
CA PHE A 106 -3.29 3.10 -10.62
C PHE A 106 -3.87 3.21 -9.22
N PHE A 107 -3.83 4.41 -8.67
CA PHE A 107 -4.32 4.73 -7.35
C PHE A 107 -5.43 5.77 -7.48
N SER A 108 -6.59 5.49 -6.93
CA SER A 108 -7.65 6.48 -6.83
C SER A 108 -8.23 6.56 -5.43
N ASP A 109 -8.72 7.74 -5.09
CA ASP A 109 -9.49 7.99 -3.90
C ASP A 109 -10.52 9.10 -4.19
N SER A 110 -11.60 9.17 -3.41
CA SER A 110 -12.66 10.16 -3.61
C SER A 110 -12.25 11.56 -3.15
N GLU A 111 -11.24 11.67 -2.28
CA GLU A 111 -10.83 12.93 -1.67
C GLU A 111 -9.44 13.41 -2.13
N GLN A 112 -9.34 14.64 -2.62
CA GLN A 112 -8.09 15.22 -3.14
C GLN A 112 -6.98 15.24 -2.08
N LYS A 113 -7.31 15.61 -0.83
CA LYS A 113 -6.36 15.64 0.28
C LYS A 113 -5.69 14.28 0.51
N THR A 114 -6.42 13.20 0.24
CA THR A 114 -5.97 11.82 0.42
C THR A 114 -4.95 11.44 -0.64
N THR A 115 -5.27 11.71 -1.92
CA THR A 115 -4.36 11.50 -3.04
C THR A 115 -3.13 12.41 -2.97
N ASP A 116 -3.27 13.65 -2.47
CA ASP A 116 -2.14 14.57 -2.28
C ASP A 116 -1.18 14.07 -1.21
N ALA A 117 -1.70 13.53 -0.10
CA ALA A 117 -0.88 12.93 0.95
C ALA A 117 -0.12 11.70 0.43
N LEU A 118 -0.80 10.83 -0.32
CA LEU A 118 -0.18 9.68 -0.99
C LEU A 118 0.95 10.13 -1.94
N LYS A 119 0.68 11.12 -2.80
CA LYS A 119 1.68 11.64 -3.75
C LYS A 119 2.94 12.13 -3.04
N LYS A 120 2.78 12.96 -2.01
CA LYS A 120 3.90 13.48 -1.22
C LYS A 120 4.71 12.36 -0.56
N ARG A 121 4.05 11.34 -0.03
CA ARG A 121 4.71 10.18 0.60
C ARG A 121 5.47 9.32 -0.41
N LEU A 122 4.90 9.07 -1.59
CA LEU A 122 5.60 8.41 -2.68
C LEU A 122 6.83 9.21 -3.11
N ASP A 123 6.72 10.53 -3.20
CA ASP A 123 7.84 11.42 -3.53
C ASP A 123 8.97 11.35 -2.48
N ILE A 124 8.63 11.37 -1.19
CA ILE A 124 9.62 11.21 -0.08
C ILE A 124 10.29 9.84 -0.14
N LEU A 125 9.53 8.79 -0.48
CA LEU A 125 10.01 7.41 -0.53
C LEU A 125 10.62 7.00 -1.88
N LYS A 126 10.82 7.92 -2.83
CA LYS A 126 11.38 7.61 -4.17
C LYS A 126 12.70 6.84 -4.14
N SER A 127 13.51 6.96 -3.09
CA SER A 127 14.75 6.20 -2.93
C SER A 127 14.54 4.78 -2.40
N GLU A 128 13.40 4.50 -1.77
CA GLU A 128 13.06 3.23 -1.11
C GLU A 128 12.17 2.33 -1.98
N ILE A 129 11.50 2.92 -2.97
CA ILE A 129 10.63 2.21 -3.91
C ILE A 129 11.26 2.22 -5.31
N PRO A 130 11.06 1.17 -6.12
CA PRO A 130 11.49 1.20 -7.52
C PRO A 130 10.85 2.35 -8.29
N ASN A 131 11.53 2.82 -9.33
CA ASN A 131 10.99 3.82 -10.24
C ASN A 131 9.86 3.24 -11.10
N CYS A 132 8.65 3.21 -10.55
CA CYS A 132 7.44 2.75 -11.23
C CYS A 132 6.59 3.93 -11.69
N SER A 133 5.74 3.70 -12.71
CA SER A 133 4.69 4.66 -13.08
C SER A 133 3.52 4.54 -12.11
N TYR A 134 3.33 5.58 -11.31
CA TYR A 134 2.18 5.76 -10.41
C TYR A 134 1.23 6.80 -10.99
N ASP A 135 0.00 6.39 -11.26
CA ASP A 135 -1.07 7.23 -11.76
C ASP A 135 -2.07 7.46 -10.64
N LEU A 136 -2.10 8.69 -10.11
CA LEU A 136 -2.92 9.07 -8.98
C LEU A 136 -4.06 9.94 -9.47
N VAL A 137 -5.29 9.49 -9.24
CA VAL A 137 -6.49 10.18 -9.70
C VAL A 137 -7.46 10.39 -8.54
N THR A 138 -7.90 11.62 -8.34
CA THR A 138 -9.01 11.91 -7.42
C THR A 138 -10.32 11.67 -8.13
N ARG A 139 -11.02 10.60 -7.75
CA ARG A 139 -12.26 10.17 -8.38
C ARG A 139 -13.00 9.22 -7.46
N ASP A 140 -14.30 9.47 -7.33
CA ASP A 140 -15.22 8.57 -6.64
C ASP A 140 -15.49 7.35 -7.52
N PHE A 141 -14.94 6.20 -7.13
CA PHE A 141 -15.08 4.94 -7.88
C PHE A 141 -16.57 4.54 -8.02
N SER A 142 -17.38 4.78 -6.98
CA SER A 142 -18.81 4.45 -7.01
C SER A 142 -19.60 5.23 -8.06
N LYS A 143 -19.10 6.40 -8.47
CA LYS A 143 -19.69 7.26 -9.50
C LYS A 143 -19.11 7.05 -10.89
N THR A 144 -18.09 6.20 -11.03
CA THR A 144 -17.41 5.99 -12.32
C THR A 144 -17.55 4.60 -12.91
N VAL A 145 -18.11 3.65 -12.17
CA VAL A 145 -18.55 2.38 -12.75
C VAL A 145 -20.03 2.52 -13.08
N GLU A 146 -20.35 2.60 -14.37
CA GLU A 146 -21.72 2.36 -14.83
C GLU A 146 -22.00 0.86 -14.62
N PHE A 147 -23.01 0.53 -13.82
CA PHE A 147 -23.51 -0.85 -13.75
C PHE A 147 -24.15 -1.17 -15.10
N VAL A 148 -23.44 -1.96 -15.91
CA VAL A 148 -23.95 -2.57 -17.13
C VAL A 148 -24.71 -3.84 -16.77
#